data_AF-A0A7X7TEH8-F1
#
_entry.id   AF-A0A7X7TEH8-F1
#
_cell.length_a   1.000
_cell.length_b   1.000
_cell.length_c   1.000
_cell.angle_alpha   90.00
_cell.angle_beta   90.00
_cell.angle_gamma   90.00
#
_symmetry.space_group_name_H-M   'P 1'
#
loop_
_entity.id
_entity.type
_entity.pdbx_description
1 polymer ?
#
loop_
_entity_poly.entity_id
_entity_poly.type
_entity_poly.pdbx_seq_one_letter_code
_entity_poly.pdbx_strand_id
1 'polypeptide(L)'
;MADFGVLSEGWLKTLPWGPWDCEPPKLVAHYRLDGDATDSADDHDGVLHGTPTWVSGKNAAVGSGAIQLHSGDYISIADDSVFDITGSITISVWIRTNTTVGTASIFSKGGSAWKLFVDDDGYLNFSCTGLDFHSQITGHTLVADNNWHHVAGVYDQDIGEISLYVDGSKDAAISASGQMNVNDGDVWIGGNAETMDQWFNGFIDNVRLYNYALTSQQIFSRMTWHVDTVHGHDTYNGQGKGRAFQTIQKAIDMASDGDEILVWPGVYSEAVIFMGKAVTVRSVADAAIIEAPGDFAVNFFFGEQESSILQNFIIANSEIGIFVESSRPTIRNVTVVNNDFGLEAYTGSKPVIRDSIFWNNKYKDVYNDTYAPQITYSCLERFVQGEGNISTDPLFAAAVNGDYHLQSEMGRFVADGQPENSGEGGGYWAFDNQTSPCIDAADPGLNPMGEPMPNGARVNMGAHGATAQASRSPWPLKSDVNHDGIVNIDDLMILTEKWLYNQGN
;
A
#
# COMPACT_ATOMS: atom_id res chain seq x y z
N MET A 1 45.11 7.09 -23.40
CA MET A 1 44.45 5.83 -23.01
C MET A 1 44.81 5.59 -21.57
N ALA A 2 43.96 6.09 -20.66
CA ALA A 2 44.09 5.79 -19.25
C ALA A 2 43.43 4.42 -19.03
N ASP A 3 44.22 3.51 -18.49
CA ASP A 3 43.87 2.13 -18.19
C ASP A 3 42.89 2.09 -17.01
N PHE A 4 41.67 1.60 -17.26
CA PHE A 4 40.59 1.50 -16.28
C PHE A 4 40.66 0.22 -15.44
N GLY A 5 41.82 -0.45 -15.37
CA GLY A 5 41.98 -1.75 -14.69
C GLY A 5 42.25 -1.73 -13.18
N VAL A 6 42.32 -0.58 -12.49
CA VAL A 6 42.82 -0.54 -11.09
C VAL A 6 41.87 0.14 -10.10
N LEU A 7 40.59 0.35 -10.46
CA LEU A 7 39.58 0.88 -9.53
C LEU A 7 38.42 -0.09 -9.21
N SER A 8 38.48 -1.34 -9.67
CA SER A 8 37.38 -2.30 -9.45
C SER A 8 37.54 -3.23 -8.23
N GLU A 9 38.67 -3.26 -7.54
CA GLU A 9 38.87 -4.20 -6.42
C GLU A 9 38.82 -3.57 -5.02
N GLY A 10 38.91 -2.24 -4.92
CA GLY A 10 38.92 -1.53 -3.63
C GLY A 10 37.55 -1.13 -3.08
N TRP A 11 36.50 -1.07 -3.93
CA TRP A 11 35.15 -0.67 -3.54
C TRP A 11 34.21 -1.84 -3.22
N LEU A 12 34.66 -3.09 -3.41
CA LEU A 12 33.89 -4.31 -3.11
C LEU A 12 34.08 -4.81 -1.66
N LYS A 13 34.74 -4.05 -0.79
CA LYS A 13 34.97 -4.44 0.61
C LYS A 13 34.70 -3.28 1.57
N THR A 14 33.42 -2.94 1.76
CA THR A 14 32.83 -2.49 3.04
C THR A 14 31.33 -2.25 2.85
N LEU A 15 30.57 -3.32 2.65
CA LEU A 15 29.25 -3.44 3.26
C LEU A 15 29.36 -4.65 4.21
N PRO A 16 28.74 -4.64 5.41
CA PRO A 16 28.78 -5.76 6.36
C PRO A 16 28.21 -7.09 5.84
N TRP A 17 27.79 -7.14 4.58
CA TRP A 17 27.14 -8.27 3.94
C TRP A 17 27.90 -8.62 2.64
N GLY A 18 28.62 -9.72 2.65
CA GLY A 18 28.96 -10.47 1.43
C GLY A 18 28.69 -11.96 1.69
N PRO A 19 28.85 -12.88 0.73
CA PRO A 19 28.94 -12.80 -0.73
C PRO A 19 27.66 -13.35 -1.42
N TRP A 20 27.34 -12.86 -2.63
CA TRP A 20 26.69 -13.54 -3.77
C TRP A 20 25.59 -14.61 -3.64
N ASP A 21 24.94 -14.84 -2.49
CA ASP A 21 23.78 -15.74 -2.34
C ASP A 21 22.73 -15.23 -1.33
N CYS A 22 22.80 -13.95 -0.92
CA CYS A 22 21.80 -13.36 -0.02
C CYS A 22 20.89 -12.40 -0.80
N GLU A 23 19.61 -12.75 -0.95
CA GLU A 23 18.60 -11.77 -1.34
C GLU A 23 18.55 -10.64 -0.30
N PRO A 24 18.41 -9.37 -0.70
CA PRO A 24 18.31 -8.27 0.26
C PRO A 24 17.08 -8.45 1.17
N PRO A 25 17.13 -7.93 2.41
CA PRO A 25 15.97 -7.85 3.28
C PRO A 25 14.77 -7.22 2.54
N LYS A 26 13.68 -7.98 2.41
CA LYS A 26 12.45 -7.59 1.72
C LYS A 26 11.23 -8.28 2.32
N LEU A 27 10.06 -7.68 2.08
CA LEU A 27 8.78 -8.36 2.17
C LEU A 27 8.71 -9.35 1.00
N VAL A 28 8.61 -10.64 1.31
CA VAL A 28 8.62 -11.73 0.32
C VAL A 28 7.24 -11.96 -0.25
N ALA A 29 6.21 -11.99 0.60
CA ALA A 29 4.82 -12.21 0.18
C ALA A 29 3.86 -11.47 1.12
N HIS A 30 2.74 -10.97 0.59
CA HIS A 30 1.69 -10.29 1.33
C HIS A 30 0.29 -10.62 0.80
N TYR A 31 -0.39 -11.55 1.47
CA TYR A 31 -1.77 -11.91 1.15
C TYR A 31 -2.73 -11.14 2.06
N ARG A 32 -3.44 -10.17 1.48
CA ARG A 32 -4.43 -9.36 2.23
C ARG A 32 -5.65 -10.17 2.61
N LEU A 33 -6.07 -11.12 1.76
CA LEU A 33 -7.25 -11.95 1.97
C LEU A 33 -8.56 -11.15 2.03
N ASP A 34 -8.60 -10.08 1.25
CA ASP A 34 -9.71 -9.11 1.11
C ASP A 34 -10.74 -9.53 0.04
N GLY A 35 -10.92 -10.84 -0.18
CA GLY A 35 -11.82 -11.39 -1.20
C GLY A 35 -11.13 -12.14 -2.33
N ASP A 36 -9.80 -12.15 -2.34
CA ASP A 36 -8.96 -12.98 -3.21
C ASP A 36 -7.67 -13.43 -2.48
N ALA A 37 -6.91 -14.31 -3.14
CA ALA A 37 -5.63 -14.82 -2.65
C ALA A 37 -4.44 -14.22 -3.44
N THR A 38 -4.55 -12.95 -3.86
CA THR A 38 -3.48 -12.27 -4.58
C THR A 38 -2.31 -11.93 -3.66
N ASP A 39 -1.08 -12.06 -4.18
CA ASP A 39 0.09 -11.53 -3.51
C ASP A 39 0.20 -10.01 -3.79
N SER A 40 0.18 -9.22 -2.72
CA SER A 40 0.33 -7.76 -2.79
C SER A 40 1.79 -7.30 -2.71
N ALA A 41 2.74 -8.21 -2.48
CA ALA A 41 4.17 -7.91 -2.44
C ALA A 41 4.87 -8.20 -3.77
N ASP A 42 4.50 -9.29 -4.45
CA ASP A 42 5.05 -9.72 -5.75
C ASP A 42 4.00 -10.48 -6.57
N ASP A 43 4.38 -11.44 -7.44
CA ASP A 43 3.48 -12.18 -8.33
C ASP A 43 3.16 -13.64 -7.91
N HIS A 44 3.46 -14.02 -6.67
CA HIS A 44 3.23 -15.38 -6.13
C HIS A 44 1.78 -15.61 -5.66
N ASP A 45 0.82 -15.44 -6.58
CA ASP A 45 -0.61 -15.59 -6.32
C ASP A 45 -1.00 -17.00 -5.81
N GLY A 46 -1.90 -17.03 -4.84
CA GLY A 46 -2.41 -18.25 -4.23
C GLY A 46 -3.57 -18.88 -5.00
N VAL A 47 -3.60 -20.21 -5.04
CA VAL A 47 -4.71 -21.01 -5.59
C VAL A 47 -5.54 -21.59 -4.44
N LEU A 48 -6.85 -21.31 -4.46
CA LEU A 48 -7.77 -21.83 -3.45
C LEU A 48 -8.11 -23.32 -3.69
N HIS A 49 -8.13 -24.08 -2.60
CA HIS A 49 -8.58 -25.47 -2.56
C HIS A 49 -9.66 -25.66 -1.50
N GLY A 50 -10.56 -26.62 -1.75
CA GLY A 50 -11.72 -26.87 -0.90
C GLY A 50 -12.89 -25.92 -1.19
N THR A 51 -13.62 -25.54 -0.15
CA THR A 51 -14.75 -24.61 -0.19
C THR A 51 -14.64 -23.51 0.88
N PRO A 52 -13.52 -22.79 0.95
CA PRO A 52 -13.38 -21.68 1.90
C PRO A 52 -14.39 -20.57 1.62
N THR A 53 -14.73 -19.80 2.65
CA THR A 53 -15.72 -18.71 2.55
C THR A 53 -15.06 -17.37 2.83
N TRP A 54 -15.20 -16.42 1.91
CA TRP A 54 -14.83 -15.03 2.15
C TRP A 54 -15.86 -14.34 3.05
N VAL A 55 -15.39 -13.63 4.07
CA VAL A 55 -16.24 -12.89 5.00
C VAL A 55 -15.94 -11.40 4.99
N SER A 56 -16.96 -10.59 5.24
CA SER A 56 -16.89 -9.12 5.19
C SER A 56 -16.14 -8.49 6.37
N GLY A 57 -15.68 -7.24 6.20
CA GLY A 57 -14.91 -6.43 7.15
C GLY A 57 -15.33 -6.43 8.63
N LYS A 58 -16.62 -6.56 8.98
CA LYS A 58 -17.02 -6.71 10.41
C LYS A 58 -16.41 -7.95 11.09
N ASN A 59 -16.06 -8.94 10.29
CA ASN A 59 -15.45 -10.19 10.68
C ASN A 59 -13.99 -10.28 10.25
N ALA A 60 -13.45 -9.27 9.56
CA ALA A 60 -12.03 -9.16 9.24
C ALA A 60 -11.28 -8.57 10.44
N ALA A 61 -9.99 -8.86 10.54
CA ALA A 61 -9.14 -8.19 11.49
C ALA A 61 -8.70 -6.81 10.97
N VAL A 62 -8.45 -6.71 9.65
CA VAL A 62 -7.94 -5.53 8.97
C VAL A 62 -8.41 -5.55 7.50
N GLY A 63 -8.65 -4.38 6.90
CA GLY A 63 -9.12 -4.32 5.51
C GLY A 63 -10.63 -4.53 5.34
N SER A 64 -11.02 -5.09 4.19
CA SER A 64 -12.40 -5.24 3.73
C SER A 64 -12.96 -6.66 3.86
N GLY A 65 -12.11 -7.66 4.08
CA GLY A 65 -12.51 -9.06 4.26
C GLY A 65 -11.46 -9.95 4.93
N ALA A 66 -11.84 -11.20 5.19
CA ALA A 66 -10.96 -12.26 5.65
C ALA A 66 -11.42 -13.59 5.05
N ILE A 67 -10.57 -14.63 5.10
CA ILE A 67 -10.95 -15.98 4.65
C ILE A 67 -11.32 -16.86 5.86
N GLN A 68 -12.44 -17.57 5.75
CA GLN A 68 -12.83 -18.63 6.68
C GLN A 68 -12.48 -19.98 6.09
N LEU A 69 -11.69 -20.76 6.83
CA LEU A 69 -11.22 -22.09 6.47
C LEU A 69 -11.84 -23.15 7.38
N HIS A 70 -12.19 -24.29 6.80
CA HIS A 70 -12.53 -25.54 7.48
C HIS A 70 -11.55 -26.65 7.09
N SER A 71 -11.74 -27.84 7.65
CA SER A 71 -10.89 -28.99 7.35
C SER A 71 -10.89 -29.30 5.85
N GLY A 72 -9.69 -29.27 5.25
CA GLY A 72 -9.49 -29.47 3.81
C GLY A 72 -9.55 -28.20 2.96
N ASP A 73 -9.84 -27.03 3.55
CA ASP A 73 -9.74 -25.73 2.89
C ASP A 73 -8.32 -25.16 3.09
N TYR A 74 -7.69 -24.69 2.01
CA TYR A 74 -6.37 -24.07 2.06
C TYR A 74 -6.10 -23.25 0.81
N ILE A 75 -5.05 -22.43 0.85
CA ILE A 75 -4.49 -21.77 -0.33
C ILE A 75 -3.12 -22.39 -0.58
N SER A 76 -2.87 -22.87 -1.79
CA SER A 76 -1.54 -23.31 -2.23
C SER A 76 -0.86 -22.24 -3.03
N ILE A 77 0.41 -22.00 -2.76
CA ILE A 77 1.31 -21.15 -3.51
C ILE A 77 2.40 -22.07 -4.05
N ALA A 78 2.62 -22.02 -5.36
CA ALA A 78 3.58 -22.90 -6.00
C ALA A 78 4.99 -22.67 -5.45
N ASP A 79 5.75 -23.75 -5.34
CA ASP A 79 7.16 -23.68 -4.96
C ASP A 79 7.96 -22.69 -5.83
N ASP A 80 8.78 -21.88 -5.15
CA ASP A 80 9.70 -20.90 -5.74
C ASP A 80 10.88 -20.68 -4.79
N SER A 81 12.06 -20.43 -5.38
CA SER A 81 13.29 -20.06 -4.68
C SER A 81 13.17 -18.88 -3.71
N VAL A 82 12.20 -17.98 -3.90
CA VAL A 82 11.97 -16.87 -2.96
C VAL A 82 11.54 -17.36 -1.57
N PHE A 83 10.96 -18.57 -1.49
CA PHE A 83 10.53 -19.20 -0.24
C PHE A 83 11.62 -20.06 0.42
N ASP A 84 12.77 -20.23 -0.24
CA ASP A 84 13.95 -20.96 0.25
C ASP A 84 14.79 -20.11 1.21
N ILE A 85 14.13 -19.62 2.26
CA ILE A 85 14.74 -18.76 3.27
C ILE A 85 15.63 -19.61 4.18
N THR A 86 16.94 -19.33 4.17
CA THR A 86 17.93 -20.05 4.99
C THR A 86 18.37 -19.30 6.25
N GLY A 87 18.10 -17.99 6.33
CA GLY A 87 18.53 -17.10 7.41
C GLY A 87 17.37 -16.55 8.23
N SER A 88 17.45 -15.27 8.60
CA SER A 88 16.38 -14.60 9.33
C SER A 88 15.05 -14.62 8.59
N ILE A 89 13.95 -14.76 9.33
CA ILE A 89 12.59 -14.84 8.79
C ILE A 89 11.60 -14.20 9.75
N THR A 90 10.57 -13.55 9.21
CA THR A 90 9.38 -13.17 9.98
C THR A 90 8.13 -13.62 9.24
N ILE A 91 7.24 -14.32 9.94
CA ILE A 91 5.87 -14.57 9.51
C ILE A 91 4.95 -13.77 10.43
N SER A 92 4.02 -13.01 9.84
CA SER A 92 3.07 -12.16 10.56
C SER A 92 1.67 -12.32 9.98
N VAL A 93 0.66 -12.56 10.82
CA VAL A 93 -0.69 -12.94 10.38
C VAL A 93 -1.74 -12.64 11.45
N TRP A 94 -2.95 -12.27 11.05
CA TRP A 94 -4.13 -12.27 11.92
C TRP A 94 -4.83 -13.62 11.86
N ILE A 95 -5.18 -14.17 13.02
CA ILE A 95 -5.93 -15.42 13.14
C ILE A 95 -7.10 -15.30 14.12
N ARG A 96 -8.16 -16.07 13.87
CA ARG A 96 -9.20 -16.36 14.87
C ARG A 96 -9.58 -17.83 14.79
N THR A 97 -9.32 -18.59 15.85
CA THR A 97 -9.60 -20.03 15.90
C THR A 97 -10.03 -20.47 17.29
N ASN A 98 -10.67 -21.64 17.36
CA ASN A 98 -10.93 -22.38 18.59
C ASN A 98 -10.39 -23.82 18.50
N THR A 99 -9.46 -24.07 17.56
CA THR A 99 -8.89 -25.40 17.33
C THR A 99 -7.94 -25.76 18.45
N THR A 100 -8.27 -26.81 19.20
CA THR A 100 -7.45 -27.39 20.28
C THR A 100 -7.32 -28.91 20.09
N VAL A 101 -7.21 -29.35 18.83
CA VAL A 101 -7.09 -30.77 18.50
C VAL A 101 -6.12 -30.92 17.33
N GLY A 102 -4.99 -31.57 17.59
CA GLY A 102 -3.93 -31.75 16.61
C GLY A 102 -3.22 -30.45 16.23
N THR A 103 -2.30 -30.54 15.27
CA THR A 103 -1.57 -29.38 14.76
C THR A 103 -2.37 -28.68 13.66
N ALA A 104 -2.65 -27.39 13.83
CA ALA A 104 -3.35 -26.56 12.84
C ALA A 104 -2.36 -25.58 12.19
N SER A 105 -1.98 -25.82 10.93
CA SER A 105 -0.97 -25.02 10.24
C SER A 105 -1.55 -23.73 9.68
N ILE A 106 -1.03 -22.58 10.11
CA ILE A 106 -1.50 -21.26 9.66
C ILE A 106 -0.86 -20.89 8.33
N PHE A 107 0.48 -20.94 8.28
CA PHE A 107 1.28 -20.65 7.09
C PHE A 107 2.57 -21.49 7.13
N SER A 108 2.84 -22.27 6.08
CA SER A 108 3.97 -23.21 6.09
C SER A 108 4.56 -23.50 4.72
N LYS A 109 5.87 -23.76 4.70
CA LYS A 109 6.59 -24.49 3.63
C LYS A 109 6.81 -25.96 4.02
N GLY A 110 6.05 -26.48 4.96
CA GLY A 110 6.17 -27.86 5.45
C GLY A 110 6.96 -28.02 6.75
N GLY A 111 6.95 -29.24 7.28
CA GLY A 111 7.65 -29.62 8.51
C GLY A 111 9.17 -29.78 8.34
N SER A 112 9.65 -29.90 7.10
CA SER A 112 11.09 -29.99 6.80
C SER A 112 11.78 -28.64 6.60
N ALA A 113 11.02 -27.53 6.55
CA ALA A 113 11.52 -26.14 6.42
C ALA A 113 10.97 -25.25 7.55
N TRP A 114 10.15 -24.24 7.24
CA TRP A 114 9.54 -23.33 8.22
C TRP A 114 8.02 -23.48 8.30
N LYS A 115 7.46 -23.31 9.50
CA LYS A 115 6.01 -23.43 9.76
C LYS A 115 5.57 -22.63 10.98
N LEU A 116 4.52 -21.83 10.82
CA LEU A 116 3.75 -21.20 11.91
C LEU A 116 2.40 -21.93 12.09
N PHE A 117 2.09 -22.37 13.31
CA PHE A 117 0.94 -23.22 13.59
C PHE A 117 0.38 -23.04 15.00
N VAL A 118 -0.81 -23.57 15.24
CA VAL A 118 -1.40 -23.73 16.58
C VAL A 118 -1.29 -25.20 16.97
N ASP A 119 -0.86 -25.48 18.20
CA ASP A 119 -0.75 -26.84 18.73
C ASP A 119 -2.09 -27.37 19.28
N ASP A 120 -2.07 -28.62 19.78
CA ASP A 120 -3.24 -29.32 20.30
C ASP A 120 -3.76 -28.74 21.62
N ASP A 121 -2.95 -27.96 22.33
CA ASP A 121 -3.36 -27.23 23.52
C ASP A 121 -3.88 -25.80 23.21
N GLY A 122 -3.83 -25.38 21.93
CA GLY A 122 -4.33 -24.09 21.46
C GLY A 122 -3.32 -22.94 21.54
N TYR A 123 -2.04 -23.24 21.73
CA TYR A 123 -0.95 -22.26 21.80
C TYR A 123 -0.26 -22.09 20.45
N LEU A 124 0.24 -20.88 20.22
CA LEU A 124 1.02 -20.55 19.02
C LEU A 124 2.37 -21.28 19.04
N ASN A 125 2.80 -21.75 17.89
CA ASN A 125 4.04 -22.50 17.72
C ASN A 125 4.75 -22.08 16.42
N PHE A 126 6.07 -21.97 16.46
CA PHE A 126 6.88 -21.65 15.29
C PHE A 126 8.07 -22.59 15.19
N SER A 127 8.23 -23.18 14.00
CA SER A 127 9.28 -24.15 13.67
C SER A 127 10.13 -23.64 12.52
N CYS A 128 11.44 -23.74 12.69
CA CYS A 128 12.53 -23.44 11.76
C CYS A 128 13.47 -24.65 11.75
N THR A 129 13.18 -25.65 10.90
CA THR A 129 13.96 -26.90 10.83
C THR A 129 15.34 -26.63 10.19
N GLY A 130 16.39 -27.34 10.62
CA GLY A 130 17.77 -27.19 10.11
C GLY A 130 18.72 -26.48 11.08
N LEU A 131 18.18 -25.79 12.09
CA LEU A 131 18.96 -25.11 13.12
C LEU A 131 19.73 -26.08 14.03
N ASP A 132 20.85 -25.62 14.58
CA ASP A 132 21.83 -26.44 15.32
C ASP A 132 21.32 -26.93 16.69
N PHE A 133 20.37 -26.21 17.29
CA PHE A 133 19.88 -26.45 18.64
C PHE A 133 18.35 -26.52 18.67
N HIS A 134 17.70 -25.43 19.09
CA HIS A 134 16.26 -25.31 19.09
C HIS A 134 15.80 -24.94 17.68
N SER A 135 14.95 -25.79 17.10
CA SER A 135 14.30 -25.56 15.82
C SER A 135 12.81 -25.26 15.97
N GLN A 136 12.29 -25.19 17.19
CA GLN A 136 10.87 -24.98 17.46
C GLN A 136 10.66 -24.33 18.83
N ILE A 137 9.62 -23.50 18.96
CA ILE A 137 9.18 -22.88 20.21
C ILE A 137 7.65 -22.86 20.32
N THR A 138 7.13 -23.10 21.53
CA THR A 138 5.71 -22.91 21.90
C THR A 138 5.54 -21.62 22.71
N GLY A 139 4.46 -20.90 22.44
CA GLY A 139 4.05 -19.71 23.17
C GLY A 139 3.49 -20.00 24.57
N HIS A 140 2.98 -18.96 25.21
CA HIS A 140 2.35 -18.99 26.53
C HIS A 140 0.92 -18.44 26.52
N THR A 141 0.56 -17.66 25.50
CA THR A 141 -0.78 -17.11 25.33
C THR A 141 -1.66 -18.09 24.57
N LEU A 142 -2.82 -18.44 25.14
CA LEU A 142 -3.84 -19.24 24.47
C LEU A 142 -4.44 -18.41 23.32
N VAL A 143 -4.17 -18.79 22.07
CA VAL A 143 -4.68 -18.10 20.87
C VAL A 143 -5.92 -18.77 20.28
N ALA A 144 -6.21 -20.01 20.70
CA ALA A 144 -7.40 -20.75 20.31
C ALA A 144 -8.63 -20.43 21.21
N ASP A 145 -8.86 -19.15 21.48
CA ASP A 145 -9.93 -18.67 22.37
C ASP A 145 -11.15 -18.10 21.61
N ASN A 146 -11.14 -18.22 20.27
CA ASN A 146 -12.11 -17.68 19.34
C ASN A 146 -12.15 -16.14 19.23
N ASN A 147 -11.12 -15.43 19.69
CA ASN A 147 -10.89 -14.00 19.42
C ASN A 147 -9.87 -13.82 18.28
N TRP A 148 -9.89 -12.62 17.69
CA TRP A 148 -8.85 -12.23 16.74
C TRP A 148 -7.55 -11.95 17.49
N HIS A 149 -6.48 -12.61 17.07
CA HIS A 149 -5.13 -12.37 17.53
C HIS A 149 -4.23 -12.02 16.35
N HIS A 150 -3.38 -11.03 16.53
CA HIS A 150 -2.24 -10.84 15.63
C HIS A 150 -1.08 -11.67 16.17
N VAL A 151 -0.53 -12.56 15.34
CA VAL A 151 0.51 -13.49 15.73
C VAL A 151 1.72 -13.37 14.81
N ALA A 152 2.90 -13.55 15.37
CA ALA A 152 4.12 -13.60 14.57
C ALA A 152 5.13 -14.60 15.10
N GLY A 153 5.82 -15.26 14.17
CA GLY A 153 7.03 -16.05 14.42
C GLY A 153 8.23 -15.37 13.77
N VAL A 154 9.28 -15.16 14.55
CA VAL A 154 10.52 -14.53 14.10
C VAL A 154 11.68 -15.45 14.42
N TYR A 155 12.52 -15.73 13.42
CA TYR A 155 13.87 -16.24 13.66
C TYR A 155 14.85 -15.16 13.24
N ASP A 156 15.69 -14.75 14.17
CA ASP A 156 16.76 -13.78 13.97
C ASP A 156 18.10 -14.50 14.05
N GLN A 157 18.70 -14.74 12.88
CA GLN A 157 19.98 -15.43 12.75
C GLN A 157 21.14 -14.61 13.31
N ASP A 158 21.05 -13.27 13.26
CA ASP A 158 22.12 -12.36 13.65
C ASP A 158 22.30 -12.34 15.17
N ILE A 159 21.20 -12.40 15.92
CA ILE A 159 21.22 -12.47 17.39
C ILE A 159 21.11 -13.91 17.92
N GLY A 160 20.71 -14.85 17.07
CA GLY A 160 20.56 -16.26 17.41
C GLY A 160 19.35 -16.54 18.31
N GLU A 161 18.16 -16.06 17.93
CA GLU A 161 16.92 -16.20 18.71
C GLU A 161 15.71 -16.54 17.83
N ILE A 162 14.86 -17.45 18.28
CA ILE A 162 13.48 -17.59 17.78
C ILE A 162 12.56 -16.91 18.80
N SER A 163 11.68 -16.03 18.34
CA SER A 163 10.66 -15.34 19.14
C SER A 163 9.26 -15.58 18.59
N LEU A 164 8.30 -15.70 19.50
CA LEU A 164 6.88 -15.63 19.23
C LEU A 164 6.31 -14.32 19.76
N TYR A 165 5.35 -13.77 19.04
CA TYR A 165 4.61 -12.61 19.49
C TYR A 165 3.11 -12.80 19.31
N VAL A 166 2.35 -12.28 20.28
CA VAL A 166 0.89 -12.23 20.27
C VAL A 166 0.44 -10.82 20.68
N ASP A 167 -0.43 -10.20 19.88
CA ASP A 167 -1.09 -8.91 20.13
C ASP A 167 -0.17 -7.76 20.61
N GLY A 168 1.00 -7.60 20.01
CA GLY A 168 1.94 -6.51 20.33
C GLY A 168 3.12 -6.97 21.15
N SER A 169 2.98 -8.11 21.83
CA SER A 169 3.85 -8.48 22.94
C SER A 169 4.64 -9.73 22.60
N LYS A 170 5.92 -9.74 23.00
CA LYS A 170 6.74 -10.96 22.93
C LYS A 170 6.16 -11.98 23.90
N ASP A 171 5.71 -13.10 23.36
CA ASP A 171 5.02 -14.16 24.11
C ASP A 171 6.04 -15.20 24.62
N ALA A 172 6.97 -15.62 23.77
CA ALA A 172 8.06 -16.53 24.13
C ALA A 172 9.31 -16.26 23.28
N ALA A 173 10.48 -16.64 23.79
CA ALA A 173 11.73 -16.61 23.03
C ALA A 173 12.69 -17.72 23.48
N ILE A 174 13.51 -18.22 22.56
CA ILE A 174 14.51 -19.26 22.81
C ILE A 174 15.74 -19.04 21.94
N SER A 175 16.92 -19.37 22.47
CA SER A 175 18.17 -19.29 21.71
C SER A 175 18.23 -20.35 20.62
N ALA A 176 18.58 -19.95 19.40
CA ALA A 176 18.72 -20.82 18.23
C ALA A 176 19.81 -20.30 17.31
N SER A 177 20.55 -21.17 16.62
CA SER A 177 21.59 -20.78 15.68
C SER A 177 21.61 -21.72 14.49
N GLY A 178 22.29 -21.33 13.41
CA GLY A 178 22.45 -22.15 12.22
C GLY A 178 21.68 -21.58 11.04
N GLN A 179 21.40 -22.43 10.06
CA GLN A 179 20.62 -22.10 8.87
C GLN A 179 19.37 -22.96 8.83
N MET A 180 18.28 -22.39 8.35
CA MET A 180 17.07 -23.17 8.08
C MET A 180 17.28 -24.04 6.84
N ASN A 181 16.66 -25.21 6.87
CA ASN A 181 16.53 -26.07 5.70
C ASN A 181 15.54 -25.47 4.70
N VAL A 182 15.77 -25.79 3.44
CA VAL A 182 14.89 -25.46 2.31
C VAL A 182 14.36 -26.76 1.70
N ASN A 183 13.28 -26.67 0.93
CA ASN A 183 12.67 -27.81 0.25
C ASN A 183 11.92 -27.33 -1.00
N ASP A 184 11.57 -28.28 -1.87
CA ASP A 184 10.81 -28.01 -3.10
C ASP A 184 9.29 -28.15 -2.87
N GLY A 185 8.83 -27.90 -1.64
CA GLY A 185 7.43 -28.00 -1.25
C GLY A 185 6.67 -26.70 -1.47
N ASP A 186 5.43 -26.82 -1.97
CA ASP A 186 4.48 -25.71 -2.06
C ASP A 186 4.28 -25.03 -0.70
N VAL A 187 4.11 -23.71 -0.71
CA VAL A 187 3.77 -22.94 0.47
C VAL A 187 2.26 -22.92 0.63
N TRP A 188 1.74 -23.27 1.81
CA TRP A 188 0.30 -23.32 2.07
C TRP A 188 -0.12 -22.33 3.17
N ILE A 189 -1.22 -21.62 2.93
CA ILE A 189 -1.99 -20.91 3.97
C ILE A 189 -3.16 -21.82 4.38
N GLY A 190 -3.27 -22.11 5.68
CA GLY A 190 -4.34 -22.94 6.24
C GLY A 190 -4.11 -24.46 6.18
N GLY A 191 -2.89 -24.90 5.84
CA GLY A 191 -2.54 -26.30 5.80
C GLY A 191 -1.03 -26.53 5.67
N ASN A 192 -0.65 -27.79 5.41
CA ASN A 192 0.74 -28.21 5.26
C ASN A 192 0.86 -29.19 4.08
N ALA A 193 1.63 -28.80 3.06
CA ALA A 193 1.84 -29.59 1.85
C ALA A 193 2.50 -30.96 2.12
N GLU A 194 3.31 -31.06 3.17
CA GLU A 194 4.00 -32.31 3.55
C GLU A 194 3.16 -33.20 4.48
N THR A 195 2.07 -32.70 5.07
CA THR A 195 1.26 -33.46 6.03
C THR A 195 -0.22 -33.09 5.92
N MET A 196 -0.96 -33.87 5.14
CA MET A 196 -2.36 -33.63 4.71
C MET A 196 -3.45 -33.76 5.81
N ASP A 197 -3.09 -33.69 7.09
CA ASP A 197 -4.04 -33.69 8.21
C ASP A 197 -3.89 -32.47 9.15
N GLN A 198 -2.98 -31.54 8.84
CA GLN A 198 -2.70 -30.36 9.68
C GLN A 198 -3.50 -29.11 9.26
N TRP A 199 -4.81 -29.27 9.15
CA TRP A 199 -5.73 -28.24 8.66
C TRP A 199 -5.98 -27.13 9.67
N PHE A 200 -5.97 -25.88 9.22
CA PHE A 200 -6.46 -24.76 10.03
C PHE A 200 -7.98 -24.64 9.93
N ASN A 201 -8.65 -24.55 11.08
CA ASN A 201 -10.08 -24.27 11.14
C ASN A 201 -10.28 -22.93 11.84
N GLY A 202 -10.81 -21.94 11.13
CA GLY A 202 -10.95 -20.59 11.67
C GLY A 202 -10.91 -19.51 10.59
N PHE A 203 -10.49 -18.32 10.97
CA PHE A 203 -10.34 -17.17 10.09
C PHE A 203 -8.87 -16.77 10.01
N ILE A 204 -8.41 -16.43 8.81
CA ILE A 204 -7.06 -15.91 8.54
C ILE A 204 -7.20 -14.59 7.78
N ASP A 205 -6.35 -13.62 8.11
CA ASP A 205 -6.31 -12.31 7.49
C ASP A 205 -4.87 -11.76 7.48
N ASN A 206 -4.53 -10.98 6.45
CA ASN A 206 -3.30 -10.19 6.32
C ASN A 206 -1.98 -10.94 6.59
N VAL A 207 -1.74 -12.02 5.83
CA VAL A 207 -0.53 -12.85 5.92
C VAL A 207 0.66 -12.13 5.30
N ARG A 208 1.79 -12.07 6.01
CA ARG A 208 3.05 -11.51 5.50
C ARG A 208 4.23 -12.42 5.81
N LEU A 209 5.14 -12.50 4.85
CA LEU A 209 6.42 -13.19 4.95
C LEU A 209 7.57 -12.21 4.67
N TYR A 210 8.58 -12.21 5.53
CA TYR A 210 9.79 -11.41 5.36
C TYR A 210 11.01 -12.33 5.45
N ASN A 211 12.03 -12.08 4.63
CA ASN A 211 13.33 -12.77 4.70
C ASN A 211 14.32 -12.06 5.66
N TYR A 212 13.78 -11.36 6.67
CA TYR A 212 14.54 -10.71 7.72
C TYR A 212 13.74 -10.69 9.03
N ALA A 213 14.44 -10.46 10.14
CA ALA A 213 13.82 -10.40 11.46
C ALA A 213 13.22 -9.01 11.71
N LEU A 214 11.92 -8.97 12.02
CA LEU A 214 11.24 -7.77 12.49
C LEU A 214 11.33 -7.64 14.01
N THR A 215 11.42 -6.41 14.49
CA THR A 215 11.27 -6.06 15.90
C THR A 215 9.79 -6.10 16.33
N SER A 216 9.52 -6.22 17.63
CA SER A 216 8.15 -6.18 18.17
C SER A 216 7.37 -4.93 17.76
N GLN A 217 8.06 -3.80 17.58
CA GLN A 217 7.45 -2.57 17.08
C GLN A 217 7.01 -2.75 15.62
N GLN A 218 7.90 -3.19 14.74
CA GLN A 218 7.58 -3.40 13.32
C GLN A 218 6.51 -4.47 13.07
N ILE A 219 6.38 -5.47 13.95
CA ILE A 219 5.37 -6.53 13.82
C ILE A 219 3.96 -5.99 14.11
N PHE A 220 3.79 -5.07 15.06
CA PHE A 220 2.46 -4.71 15.57
C PHE A 220 2.08 -3.23 15.45
N SER A 221 3.03 -2.32 15.27
CA SER A 221 2.69 -0.95 14.91
C SER A 221 2.68 -0.82 13.39
N ARG A 222 1.48 -0.90 12.81
CA ARG A 222 1.11 0.11 11.81
C ARG A 222 0.41 1.22 12.56
N MET A 223 1.18 2.01 13.32
CA MET A 223 0.61 3.16 13.99
C MET A 223 0.10 4.12 12.92
N THR A 224 -1.11 4.62 13.16
CA THR A 224 -1.71 5.65 12.31
C THR A 224 -1.48 6.99 12.99
N TRP A 225 -0.65 7.82 12.39
CA TRP A 225 -0.40 9.18 12.83
C TRP A 225 -1.30 10.13 12.07
N HIS A 226 -1.91 11.08 12.76
CA HIS A 226 -2.74 12.10 12.12
C HIS A 226 -2.02 13.45 12.11
N VAL A 227 -2.17 14.17 11.00
CA VAL A 227 -1.60 15.51 10.81
C VAL A 227 -2.69 16.46 10.34
N ASP A 228 -2.88 17.58 11.03
CA ASP A 228 -3.87 18.62 10.70
C ASP A 228 -3.19 19.99 10.91
N THR A 229 -2.88 20.70 9.83
CA THR A 229 -2.19 22.01 9.88
C THR A 229 -3.00 23.09 10.61
N VAL A 230 -4.35 22.96 10.60
CA VAL A 230 -5.28 23.98 11.11
C VAL A 230 -5.54 23.78 12.60
N HIS A 231 -5.81 22.55 13.03
CA HIS A 231 -6.23 22.23 14.40
C HIS A 231 -5.20 21.42 15.21
N GLY A 232 -4.17 20.89 14.55
CA GLY A 232 -3.12 20.09 15.17
C GLY A 232 -2.12 20.91 15.97
N HIS A 233 -1.31 20.22 16.77
CA HIS A 233 -0.17 20.81 17.46
C HIS A 233 0.93 19.76 17.63
N ASP A 234 2.18 20.12 17.37
CA ASP A 234 3.33 19.19 17.48
C ASP A 234 3.68 18.74 18.90
N THR A 235 2.97 19.26 19.91
CA THR A 235 3.05 18.79 21.30
C THR A 235 1.98 17.73 21.62
N TYR A 236 1.06 17.46 20.69
CA TYR A 236 0.11 16.37 20.80
C TYR A 236 0.78 15.02 20.54
N ASN A 237 0.03 13.93 20.69
CA ASN A 237 0.54 12.58 20.52
C ASN A 237 0.30 12.03 19.11
N GLY A 238 -0.33 12.77 18.19
CA GLY A 238 -0.62 12.33 16.83
C GLY A 238 -1.66 11.21 16.71
N GLN A 239 -2.26 10.79 17.82
CA GLN A 239 -3.20 9.65 17.88
C GLN A 239 -4.64 10.16 17.71
N GLY A 240 -5.15 10.03 16.48
CA GLY A 240 -6.48 10.50 16.08
C GLY A 240 -6.53 11.98 15.68
N LYS A 241 -7.53 12.36 14.87
CA LYS A 241 -7.70 13.72 14.32
C LYS A 241 -7.69 14.82 15.41
N GLY A 242 -8.39 14.61 16.53
CA GLY A 242 -8.48 15.61 17.60
C GLY A 242 -7.19 15.84 18.39
N ARG A 243 -6.17 15.02 18.18
CA ARG A 243 -4.82 15.15 18.78
C ARG A 243 -3.73 14.99 17.70
N ALA A 244 -4.02 15.41 16.48
CA ALA A 244 -3.11 15.37 15.35
C ALA A 244 -1.87 16.26 15.57
N PHE A 245 -0.75 15.87 14.98
CA PHE A 245 0.38 16.79 14.81
C PHE A 245 0.00 17.94 13.89
N GLN A 246 0.71 19.06 14.00
CA GLN A 246 0.51 20.19 13.09
C GLN A 246 1.29 19.98 11.79
N THR A 247 2.52 19.46 11.90
CA THR A 247 3.43 19.28 10.76
C THR A 247 3.54 17.82 10.32
N ILE A 248 3.75 17.61 9.02
CA ILE A 248 3.98 16.29 8.44
C ILE A 248 5.33 15.76 8.92
N GLN A 249 6.36 16.62 8.95
CA GLN A 249 7.69 16.21 9.41
C GLN A 249 7.65 15.68 10.84
N LYS A 250 6.87 16.29 11.74
CA LYS A 250 6.74 15.79 13.11
C LYS A 250 6.18 14.38 13.17
N ALA A 251 5.21 14.06 12.31
CA ALA A 251 4.67 12.70 12.22
C ALA A 251 5.73 11.71 11.72
N ILE A 252 6.49 12.08 10.69
CA ILE A 252 7.58 11.24 10.16
C ILE A 252 8.64 11.02 11.23
N ASP A 253 9.05 12.04 11.98
CA ASP A 253 10.04 11.92 13.06
C ASP A 253 9.63 10.86 14.09
N MET A 254 8.33 10.79 14.39
CA MET A 254 7.74 9.88 15.39
C MET A 254 7.42 8.49 14.84
N ALA A 255 7.18 8.37 13.53
CA ALA A 255 6.80 7.13 12.88
C ALA A 255 7.94 6.11 12.82
N SER A 256 7.58 4.84 12.84
CA SER A 256 8.46 3.69 12.55
C SER A 256 8.12 3.09 11.19
N ASP A 257 9.01 2.26 10.66
CA ASP A 257 8.75 1.53 9.41
C ASP A 257 7.44 0.73 9.50
N GLY A 258 6.63 0.81 8.45
CA GLY A 258 5.31 0.20 8.37
C GLY A 258 4.15 1.11 8.81
N ASP A 259 4.43 2.22 9.49
CA ASP A 259 3.42 3.17 9.94
C ASP A 259 2.71 3.89 8.78
N GLU A 260 1.51 4.39 9.06
CA GLU A 260 0.74 5.23 8.16
C GLU A 260 0.56 6.63 8.74
N ILE A 261 0.75 7.65 7.90
CA ILE A 261 0.59 9.06 8.26
C ILE A 261 -0.56 9.62 7.42
N LEU A 262 -1.66 9.96 8.10
CA LEU A 262 -2.88 10.52 7.55
C LEU A 262 -2.86 12.03 7.66
N VAL A 263 -2.77 12.70 6.52
CA VAL A 263 -2.67 14.15 6.44
C VAL A 263 -4.02 14.75 6.00
N TRP A 264 -4.64 15.51 6.89
CA TRP A 264 -5.93 16.15 6.61
C TRP A 264 -5.78 17.29 5.60
N PRO A 265 -6.85 17.67 4.88
CA PRO A 265 -6.79 18.72 3.88
C PRO A 265 -6.33 20.05 4.49
N GLY A 266 -5.41 20.71 3.80
CA GLY A 266 -4.80 21.95 4.25
C GLY A 266 -3.57 22.28 3.42
N VAL A 267 -3.00 23.47 3.65
CA VAL A 267 -1.72 23.89 3.07
C VAL A 267 -0.64 23.70 4.12
N TYR A 268 0.35 22.88 3.78
CA TYR A 268 1.50 22.52 4.59
C TYR A 268 2.73 23.20 3.99
N SER A 269 3.06 24.37 4.55
CA SER A 269 4.23 25.15 4.13
C SER A 269 5.48 24.67 4.89
N GLU A 270 6.00 23.50 4.51
CA GLU A 270 7.15 22.83 5.14
C GLU A 270 7.92 21.97 4.13
N ALA A 271 9.18 21.64 4.44
CA ALA A 271 9.94 20.62 3.74
C ALA A 271 9.72 19.26 4.43
N VAL A 272 9.27 18.26 3.67
CA VAL A 272 9.00 16.90 4.16
C VAL A 272 10.16 16.00 3.78
N ILE A 273 10.77 15.35 4.77
CA ILE A 273 11.95 14.48 4.62
C ILE A 273 11.59 13.09 5.17
N PHE A 274 11.66 12.06 4.32
CA PHE A 274 11.26 10.69 4.68
C PHE A 274 12.26 9.96 5.59
N MET A 275 13.51 10.44 5.66
CA MET A 275 14.55 9.93 6.58
C MET A 275 14.88 8.44 6.41
N GLY A 276 14.72 7.88 5.21
CA GLY A 276 14.98 6.46 4.94
C GLY A 276 13.89 5.52 5.44
N LYS A 277 12.76 6.04 5.95
CA LYS A 277 11.72 5.25 6.60
C LYS A 277 10.74 4.66 5.60
N ALA A 278 10.36 3.40 5.80
CA ALA A 278 9.34 2.69 5.04
C ALA A 278 7.92 3.04 5.54
N VAL A 279 7.54 4.32 5.43
CA VAL A 279 6.22 4.83 5.86
C VAL A 279 5.31 5.15 4.68
N THR A 280 4.01 5.02 4.89
CA THR A 280 3.00 5.54 3.95
C THR A 280 2.53 6.91 4.41
N VAL A 281 2.84 7.95 3.66
CA VAL A 281 2.31 9.30 3.87
C VAL A 281 1.23 9.54 2.83
N ARG A 282 -0.01 9.72 3.29
CA ARG A 282 -1.13 9.99 2.38
C ARG A 282 -2.04 11.10 2.89
N SER A 283 -2.55 11.89 1.95
CA SER A 283 -3.65 12.79 2.27
C SER A 283 -4.97 12.03 2.42
N VAL A 284 -5.91 12.57 3.20
CA VAL A 284 -7.21 11.97 3.49
C VAL A 284 -8.35 12.96 3.32
N ALA A 285 -9.54 12.43 3.04
CA ALA A 285 -10.69 13.20 2.57
C ALA A 285 -10.36 13.86 1.22
N ASP A 286 -9.75 15.04 1.23
CA ASP A 286 -9.33 15.75 0.02
C ASP A 286 -7.80 15.91 -0.03
N ALA A 287 -7.25 16.30 -1.18
CA ALA A 287 -5.81 16.46 -1.35
C ALA A 287 -5.27 17.64 -0.53
N ALA A 288 -4.38 17.36 0.41
CA ALA A 288 -3.54 18.34 1.05
C ALA A 288 -2.49 18.89 0.07
N ILE A 289 -2.13 20.16 0.26
CA ILE A 289 -1.11 20.85 -0.52
C ILE A 289 0.17 20.90 0.31
N ILE A 290 1.27 20.42 -0.25
CA ILE A 290 2.62 20.62 0.29
C ILE A 290 3.31 21.70 -0.56
N GLU A 291 3.83 22.73 0.10
CA GLU A 291 4.61 23.78 -0.55
C GLU A 291 5.85 24.15 0.26
N ALA A 292 6.95 24.43 -0.42
CA ALA A 292 8.18 24.92 0.20
C ALA A 292 8.79 26.03 -0.68
N PRO A 293 8.29 27.28 -0.57
CA PRO A 293 8.73 28.36 -1.44
C PRO A 293 10.24 28.63 -1.34
N GLY A 294 10.97 28.39 -2.43
CA GLY A 294 12.43 28.53 -2.50
C GLY A 294 13.22 27.39 -1.86
N ASP A 295 12.58 26.23 -1.65
CA ASP A 295 13.19 25.01 -1.12
C ASP A 295 12.55 23.76 -1.79
N PHE A 296 12.89 22.57 -1.31
CA PHE A 296 12.40 21.29 -1.81
C PHE A 296 11.22 20.78 -0.98
N ALA A 297 10.07 20.58 -1.61
CA ALA A 297 8.83 20.24 -0.88
C ALA A 297 8.88 18.84 -0.25
N VAL A 298 9.23 17.81 -1.02
CA VAL A 298 9.33 16.43 -0.54
C VAL A 298 10.67 15.81 -0.91
N ASN A 299 11.32 15.17 0.05
CA ASN A 299 12.72 14.74 -0.04
C ASN A 299 12.89 13.26 0.28
N PHE A 300 13.53 12.54 -0.64
CA PHE A 300 13.94 11.14 -0.52
C PHE A 300 15.43 11.01 -0.83
N PHE A 301 16.30 11.08 0.18
CA PHE A 301 17.76 11.04 -0.03
C PHE A 301 18.53 10.21 1.00
N PHE A 302 17.83 9.41 1.80
CA PHE A 302 18.43 8.55 2.84
C PHE A 302 18.33 7.06 2.49
N GLY A 303 18.07 6.72 1.22
CA GLY A 303 18.01 5.34 0.74
C GLY A 303 16.61 4.74 0.81
N GLU A 304 15.57 5.58 0.78
CA GLU A 304 14.16 5.17 0.75
C GLU A 304 13.89 4.17 -0.39
N GLN A 305 13.07 3.15 -0.11
CA GLN A 305 12.68 2.10 -1.06
C GLN A 305 11.21 2.22 -1.44
N GLU A 306 10.69 1.29 -2.24
CA GLU A 306 9.31 1.34 -2.77
C GLU A 306 8.23 1.30 -1.68
N SER A 307 8.61 0.85 -0.47
CA SER A 307 7.79 0.90 0.74
C SER A 307 7.69 2.29 1.38
N SER A 308 8.47 3.27 0.91
CA SER A 308 8.32 4.69 1.23
C SER A 308 7.34 5.31 0.24
N ILE A 309 6.10 5.51 0.68
CA ILE A 309 4.97 5.83 -0.20
C ILE A 309 4.50 7.25 0.04
N LEU A 310 4.42 8.04 -1.03
CA LEU A 310 3.75 9.34 -1.06
C LEU A 310 2.50 9.26 -1.93
N GLN A 311 1.36 9.68 -1.39
CA GLN A 311 0.08 9.47 -2.06
C GLN A 311 -0.97 10.58 -1.82
N ASN A 312 -1.75 10.90 -2.85
CA ASN A 312 -2.92 11.81 -2.78
C ASN A 312 -2.58 13.27 -2.38
N PHE A 313 -1.38 13.75 -2.73
CA PHE A 313 -0.98 15.13 -2.45
C PHE A 313 -0.96 15.99 -3.71
N ILE A 314 -1.24 17.27 -3.51
CA ILE A 314 -0.83 18.34 -4.42
C ILE A 314 0.52 18.86 -3.93
N ILE A 315 1.51 18.94 -4.82
CA ILE A 315 2.86 19.42 -4.50
C ILE A 315 3.11 20.64 -5.37
N ALA A 316 3.15 21.82 -4.75
CA ALA A 316 3.11 23.07 -5.50
C ALA A 316 4.02 24.17 -4.94
N ASN A 317 4.23 25.20 -5.77
CA ASN A 317 4.87 26.46 -5.39
C ASN A 317 6.27 26.32 -4.75
N SER A 318 7.02 25.29 -5.11
CA SER A 318 8.34 24.98 -4.55
C SER A 318 9.45 25.18 -5.59
N GLU A 319 10.72 25.27 -5.15
CA GLU A 319 11.85 25.25 -6.10
C GLU A 319 11.92 23.87 -6.78
N ILE A 320 11.90 22.81 -5.98
CA ILE A 320 11.75 21.43 -6.44
C ILE A 320 10.53 20.83 -5.73
N GLY A 321 9.59 20.27 -6.48
CA GLY A 321 8.44 19.58 -5.91
C GLY A 321 8.85 18.33 -5.15
N ILE A 322 9.52 17.40 -5.83
CA ILE A 322 10.03 16.14 -5.27
C ILE A 322 11.50 15.97 -5.61
N PHE A 323 12.35 15.87 -4.59
CA PHE A 323 13.77 15.57 -4.73
C PHE A 323 14.06 14.11 -4.34
N VAL A 324 14.73 13.37 -5.23
CA VAL A 324 15.08 11.96 -5.04
C VAL A 324 16.58 11.74 -5.30
N GLU A 325 17.32 11.23 -4.32
CA GLU A 325 18.73 10.91 -4.45
C GLU A 325 19.04 9.53 -3.86
N SER A 326 19.78 8.71 -4.60
CA SER A 326 20.12 7.32 -4.22
C SER A 326 18.93 6.49 -3.69
N SER A 327 17.71 6.75 -4.17
CA SER A 327 16.47 6.24 -3.57
C SER A 327 15.46 5.76 -4.62
N ARG A 328 14.48 4.96 -4.18
CA ARG A 328 13.46 4.29 -5.00
C ARG A 328 12.05 4.38 -4.38
N PRO A 329 11.53 5.57 -4.04
CA PRO A 329 10.20 5.71 -3.43
C PRO A 329 9.07 5.38 -4.40
N THR A 330 7.89 5.08 -3.86
CA THR A 330 6.63 4.99 -4.62
C THR A 330 5.86 6.29 -4.52
N ILE A 331 5.57 6.90 -5.67
CA ILE A 331 4.82 8.14 -5.81
C ILE A 331 3.57 7.83 -6.64
N ARG A 332 2.39 7.98 -6.03
CA ARG A 332 1.14 7.61 -6.71
C ARG A 332 -0.01 8.56 -6.42
N ASN A 333 -0.88 8.79 -7.39
CA ASN A 333 -2.01 9.71 -7.25
C ASN A 333 -1.55 11.06 -6.69
N VAL A 334 -0.50 11.67 -7.25
CA VAL A 334 -0.07 13.02 -6.86
C VAL A 334 -0.28 14.01 -8.00
N THR A 335 -0.48 15.28 -7.67
CA THR A 335 -0.47 16.38 -8.63
C THR A 335 0.70 17.30 -8.34
N VAL A 336 1.74 17.28 -9.17
CA VAL A 336 2.96 18.09 -9.05
C VAL A 336 2.90 19.26 -10.01
N VAL A 337 2.72 20.47 -9.48
CA VAL A 337 2.26 21.62 -10.27
C VAL A 337 2.83 22.94 -9.78
N ASN A 338 3.14 23.87 -10.69
CA ASN A 338 3.62 25.22 -10.35
C ASN A 338 4.95 25.23 -9.56
N ASN A 339 5.83 24.25 -9.77
CA ASN A 339 7.18 24.25 -9.21
C ASN A 339 8.18 24.77 -10.25
N ASP A 340 9.36 25.19 -9.81
CA ASP A 340 10.45 25.46 -10.75
C ASP A 340 10.89 24.14 -11.45
N PHE A 341 11.01 23.06 -10.67
CA PHE A 341 11.17 21.68 -11.12
C PHE A 341 10.14 20.76 -10.47
N GLY A 342 9.50 19.87 -11.23
CA GLY A 342 8.50 18.93 -10.71
C GLY A 342 9.12 17.84 -9.84
N LEU A 343 9.85 16.90 -10.47
CA LEU A 343 10.66 15.89 -9.79
C LEU A 343 12.08 15.86 -10.35
N GLU A 344 13.06 15.83 -9.46
CA GLU A 344 14.46 15.60 -9.82
C GLU A 344 15.03 14.36 -9.13
N ALA A 345 15.54 13.42 -9.94
CA ALA A 345 16.13 12.16 -9.51
C ALA A 345 17.63 12.11 -9.88
N TYR A 346 18.47 11.88 -8.87
CA TYR A 346 19.93 11.87 -8.98
C TYR A 346 20.56 10.58 -8.45
N THR A 347 21.81 10.34 -8.80
CA THR A 347 22.69 9.31 -8.22
C THR A 347 22.07 7.92 -8.37
N GLY A 348 21.56 7.60 -9.56
CA GLY A 348 21.00 6.28 -9.88
C GLY A 348 19.62 5.99 -9.27
N SER A 349 18.92 7.02 -8.78
CA SER A 349 17.56 6.91 -8.26
C SER A 349 16.56 6.37 -9.28
N LYS A 350 15.56 5.61 -8.78
CA LYS A 350 14.56 4.94 -9.62
C LYS A 350 13.13 5.09 -9.09
N PRO A 351 12.63 6.31 -8.79
CA PRO A 351 11.28 6.46 -8.26
C PRO A 351 10.23 5.77 -9.15
N VAL A 352 9.29 5.08 -8.52
CA VAL A 352 8.14 4.45 -9.19
C VAL A 352 7.00 5.45 -9.17
N ILE A 353 6.63 5.95 -10.35
CA ILE A 353 5.62 7.01 -10.50
C ILE A 353 4.44 6.43 -11.26
N ARG A 354 3.24 6.53 -10.67
CA ARG A 354 2.00 6.10 -11.33
C ARG A 354 0.81 6.99 -11.01
N ASP A 355 -0.19 6.99 -11.88
CA ASP A 355 -1.49 7.62 -11.62
C ASP A 355 -1.41 9.11 -11.28
N SER A 356 -0.37 9.80 -11.76
CA SER A 356 0.00 11.13 -11.27
C SER A 356 -0.03 12.18 -12.38
N ILE A 357 -0.13 13.45 -11.99
CA ILE A 357 -0.15 14.58 -12.93
C ILE A 357 1.06 15.48 -12.65
N PHE A 358 1.86 15.77 -13.67
CA PHE A 358 2.95 16.74 -13.64
C PHE A 358 2.66 17.83 -14.67
N TRP A 359 2.37 19.04 -14.20
CA TRP A 359 1.87 20.10 -15.08
C TRP A 359 2.31 21.49 -14.66
N ASN A 360 2.61 22.36 -15.63
CA ASN A 360 3.01 23.75 -15.38
C ASN A 360 4.21 23.87 -14.41
N ASN A 361 5.14 22.92 -14.45
CA ASN A 361 6.44 23.05 -13.82
C ASN A 361 7.36 23.82 -14.77
N LYS A 362 8.07 24.84 -14.28
CA LYS A 362 8.71 25.85 -15.14
C LYS A 362 9.79 25.27 -16.04
N TYR A 363 10.71 24.48 -15.48
CA TYR A 363 11.86 23.98 -16.22
C TYR A 363 11.65 22.54 -16.69
N LYS A 364 11.27 21.63 -15.78
CA LYS A 364 11.03 20.21 -16.08
C LYS A 364 9.93 19.63 -15.21
N ASP A 365 9.18 18.69 -15.77
CA ASP A 365 8.22 17.87 -15.04
C ASP A 365 8.92 16.76 -14.29
N VAL A 366 9.77 16.00 -14.98
CA VAL A 366 10.61 14.95 -14.38
C VAL A 366 12.01 14.99 -14.99
N TYR A 367 13.02 14.91 -14.13
CA TYR A 367 14.43 14.74 -14.49
C TYR A 367 14.99 13.48 -13.82
N ASN A 368 15.77 12.68 -14.56
CA ASN A 368 16.55 11.57 -14.04
C ASN A 368 17.92 11.52 -14.75
N ASP A 369 19.01 11.36 -13.99
CA ASP A 369 20.38 11.44 -14.50
C ASP A 369 20.91 10.14 -15.14
N THR A 370 20.34 8.97 -14.82
CA THR A 370 20.97 7.67 -15.15
C THR A 370 20.00 6.64 -15.73
N TYR A 371 18.72 6.65 -15.34
CA TYR A 371 17.75 5.64 -15.75
C TYR A 371 16.45 6.26 -16.28
N ALA A 372 15.77 5.54 -17.18
CA ALA A 372 14.40 5.92 -17.52
C ALA A 372 13.53 5.70 -16.27
N PRO A 373 12.91 6.75 -15.71
CA PRO A 373 12.01 6.58 -14.57
C PRO A 373 10.84 5.68 -14.98
N GLN A 374 10.42 4.78 -14.06
CA GLN A 374 9.23 3.96 -14.28
C GLN A 374 8.00 4.83 -14.05
N ILE A 375 7.58 5.52 -15.11
CA ILE A 375 6.40 6.38 -15.12
C ILE A 375 5.32 5.72 -15.96
N THR A 376 4.20 5.38 -15.34
CA THR A 376 3.05 4.78 -16.02
C THR A 376 1.76 5.49 -15.62
N TYR A 377 0.74 5.40 -16.46
CA TYR A 377 -0.60 5.94 -16.20
C TYR A 377 -0.60 7.37 -15.66
N SER A 378 0.27 8.22 -16.19
CA SER A 378 0.47 9.59 -15.68
C SER A 378 0.32 10.64 -16.77
N CYS A 379 -0.14 11.83 -16.39
CA CYS A 379 -0.26 12.98 -17.29
C CYS A 379 0.92 13.93 -17.10
N LEU A 380 1.75 14.13 -18.14
CA LEU A 380 2.93 15.00 -18.08
C LEU A 380 2.89 16.05 -19.20
N GLU A 381 3.11 17.33 -18.86
CA GLU A 381 3.20 18.42 -19.86
C GLU A 381 4.34 18.18 -20.85
N ARG A 382 5.53 17.83 -20.34
CA ARG A 382 6.66 17.36 -21.14
C ARG A 382 6.60 15.85 -21.17
N PHE A 383 5.95 15.32 -22.21
CA PHE A 383 5.67 13.89 -22.37
C PHE A 383 6.89 12.99 -22.10
N VAL A 384 6.67 11.98 -21.27
CA VAL A 384 7.60 10.88 -21.01
C VAL A 384 6.97 9.58 -21.50
N GLN A 385 7.70 8.83 -22.33
CA GLN A 385 7.24 7.54 -22.81
C GLN A 385 7.03 6.57 -21.65
N GLY A 386 5.84 5.96 -21.60
CA GLY A 386 5.46 4.96 -20.60
C GLY A 386 4.05 4.45 -20.89
N GLU A 387 3.72 3.29 -20.35
CA GLU A 387 2.38 2.71 -20.50
C GLU A 387 1.34 3.65 -19.89
N GLY A 388 0.23 3.88 -20.61
CA GLY A 388 -0.87 4.71 -20.11
C GLY A 388 -0.57 6.20 -19.94
N ASN A 389 0.65 6.67 -20.22
CA ASN A 389 0.98 8.08 -20.07
C ASN A 389 0.31 8.95 -21.13
N ILE A 390 -0.13 10.14 -20.72
CA ILE A 390 -0.74 11.15 -21.58
C ILE A 390 -0.04 12.50 -21.42
N SER A 391 -0.26 13.40 -22.37
CA SER A 391 0.30 14.77 -22.38
C SER A 391 -0.73 15.77 -22.92
N THR A 392 -1.96 15.62 -22.43
CA THR A 392 -3.06 16.54 -22.76
C THR A 392 -3.34 17.38 -21.53
N ASP A 393 -3.73 18.64 -21.72
CA ASP A 393 -4.07 19.54 -20.61
C ASP A 393 -5.01 18.84 -19.61
N PRO A 394 -4.64 18.73 -18.32
CA PRO A 394 -5.46 18.08 -17.31
C PRO A 394 -6.76 18.83 -17.02
N LEU A 395 -6.94 20.06 -17.54
CA LEU A 395 -8.15 20.86 -17.35
C LEU A 395 -8.49 21.03 -15.87
N PHE A 396 -7.56 21.57 -15.09
CA PHE A 396 -7.84 21.95 -13.71
C PHE A 396 -8.88 23.08 -13.65
N ALA A 397 -9.84 22.97 -12.72
CA ALA A 397 -10.98 23.88 -12.70
C ALA A 397 -10.63 25.33 -12.37
N ALA A 398 -9.77 25.56 -11.38
CA ALA A 398 -9.29 26.89 -11.05
C ALA A 398 -7.88 26.84 -10.44
N ALA A 399 -6.91 26.34 -11.19
CA ALA A 399 -5.51 26.22 -10.75
C ALA A 399 -4.92 27.53 -10.22
N VAL A 400 -5.30 28.68 -10.79
CA VAL A 400 -4.89 30.01 -10.31
C VAL A 400 -5.34 30.34 -8.88
N ASN A 401 -6.39 29.66 -8.41
CA ASN A 401 -6.94 29.78 -7.06
C ASN A 401 -6.58 28.57 -6.17
N GLY A 402 -5.69 27.69 -6.63
CA GLY A 402 -5.28 26.48 -5.90
C GLY A 402 -6.25 25.29 -6.00
N ASP A 403 -7.26 25.37 -6.87
CA ASP A 403 -8.21 24.28 -7.10
C ASP A 403 -7.76 23.42 -8.29
N TYR A 404 -7.12 22.31 -7.96
CA TYR A 404 -6.55 21.34 -8.91
C TYR A 404 -7.46 20.13 -9.14
N HIS A 405 -8.75 20.22 -8.78
CA HIS A 405 -9.72 19.24 -9.23
C HIS A 405 -9.87 19.29 -10.75
N LEU A 406 -10.07 18.12 -11.35
CA LEU A 406 -10.29 17.96 -12.78
C LEU A 406 -11.66 18.51 -13.17
N GLN A 407 -11.76 19.25 -14.27
CA GLN A 407 -13.06 19.68 -14.80
C GLN A 407 -13.92 18.47 -15.20
N SER A 408 -15.21 18.54 -14.89
CA SER A 408 -16.18 17.50 -15.27
C SER A 408 -17.55 18.07 -15.61
N GLU A 409 -18.08 17.67 -16.76
CA GLU A 409 -19.47 17.94 -17.15
C GLU A 409 -20.51 17.21 -16.27
N MET A 410 -20.08 16.20 -15.50
CA MET A 410 -20.95 15.41 -14.60
C MET A 410 -20.80 15.78 -13.13
N GLY A 411 -19.86 16.65 -12.81
CA GLY A 411 -19.68 17.17 -11.47
C GLY A 411 -18.23 17.03 -11.01
N ARG A 412 -17.67 18.16 -10.62
CA ARG A 412 -16.45 18.29 -9.85
C ARG A 412 -16.77 18.67 -8.41
N PHE A 413 -16.06 18.12 -7.45
CA PHE A 413 -16.24 18.49 -6.04
C PHE A 413 -15.74 19.92 -5.78
N VAL A 414 -16.54 20.71 -5.05
CA VAL A 414 -16.18 22.03 -4.54
C VAL A 414 -16.46 22.05 -3.04
N ALA A 415 -15.41 22.23 -2.24
CA ALA A 415 -15.57 22.39 -0.80
C ALA A 415 -16.31 23.71 -0.48
N ASP A 416 -17.27 23.68 0.43
CA ASP A 416 -18.05 24.86 0.83
C ASP A 416 -17.54 25.53 2.12
N GLY A 417 -16.46 24.98 2.70
CA GLY A 417 -15.87 25.46 3.95
C GLY A 417 -16.71 25.15 5.19
N GLN A 418 -17.70 24.26 5.10
CA GLN A 418 -18.58 23.81 6.18
C GLN A 418 -18.58 22.26 6.24
N PRO A 419 -17.53 21.64 6.83
CA PRO A 419 -17.35 20.16 6.87
C PRO A 419 -18.53 19.39 7.48
N GLU A 420 -19.39 20.08 8.23
CA GLU A 420 -20.47 19.53 9.03
C GLU A 420 -21.84 19.54 8.33
N ASN A 421 -21.99 20.22 7.19
CA ASN A 421 -23.28 20.33 6.50
C ASN A 421 -23.24 19.74 5.08
N SER A 422 -24.17 18.81 4.85
CA SER A 422 -24.55 18.16 3.59
C SER A 422 -23.51 17.30 2.85
N GLY A 423 -23.68 15.98 2.98
CA GLY A 423 -23.18 14.93 2.07
C GLY A 423 -21.67 14.69 2.13
N GLU A 424 -21.25 13.65 2.86
CA GLU A 424 -19.89 13.07 2.86
C GLU A 424 -18.74 14.01 2.42
N GLY A 425 -18.50 15.09 3.18
CA GLY A 425 -17.33 15.95 2.95
C GLY A 425 -17.52 17.46 3.09
N GLY A 426 -18.76 17.98 3.19
CA GLY A 426 -19.01 19.42 3.36
C GLY A 426 -18.69 20.21 2.09
N GLY A 427 -19.40 19.92 1.01
CA GLY A 427 -19.21 20.54 -0.29
C GLY A 427 -20.35 20.23 -1.27
N TYR A 428 -20.23 20.71 -2.50
CA TYR A 428 -21.21 20.51 -3.57
C TYR A 428 -20.52 20.13 -4.89
N TRP A 429 -21.31 19.62 -5.84
CA TRP A 429 -20.84 19.24 -7.17
C TRP A 429 -21.10 20.36 -8.17
N ALA A 430 -20.04 20.93 -8.75
CA ALA A 430 -20.10 21.95 -9.80
C ALA A 430 -19.95 21.31 -11.17
N PHE A 431 -20.75 21.76 -12.15
CA PHE A 431 -20.69 21.25 -13.52
C PHE A 431 -19.85 22.16 -14.40
N ASP A 432 -18.84 21.61 -15.05
CA ASP A 432 -17.97 22.31 -15.98
C ASP A 432 -18.45 22.16 -17.43
N ASN A 433 -17.80 22.88 -18.36
CA ASN A 433 -18.16 22.83 -19.78
C ASN A 433 -17.42 21.75 -20.58
N GLN A 434 -16.48 21.07 -19.93
CA GLN A 434 -15.56 20.09 -20.50
C GLN A 434 -15.22 19.05 -19.44
N THR A 435 -14.91 17.85 -19.91
CA THR A 435 -14.44 16.75 -19.07
C THR A 435 -12.94 16.56 -19.30
N SER A 436 -12.18 16.54 -18.21
CA SER A 436 -10.73 16.33 -18.24
C SER A 436 -10.34 15.01 -18.90
N PRO A 437 -9.27 14.97 -19.71
CA PRO A 437 -8.70 13.72 -20.22
C PRO A 437 -8.03 12.86 -19.13
N CYS A 438 -7.84 13.41 -17.92
CA CYS A 438 -7.28 12.68 -16.78
C CYS A 438 -8.35 11.94 -15.96
N ILE A 439 -9.63 12.12 -16.29
CA ILE A 439 -10.72 11.33 -15.71
C ILE A 439 -10.72 9.93 -16.33
N ASP A 440 -10.92 8.89 -15.52
CA ASP A 440 -10.89 7.48 -15.93
C ASP A 440 -9.59 7.04 -16.62
N ALA A 441 -8.45 7.64 -16.23
CA ALA A 441 -7.20 7.51 -16.98
C ALA A 441 -6.07 6.81 -16.21
N ALA A 442 -6.22 6.56 -14.90
CA ALA A 442 -5.24 5.86 -14.07
C ALA A 442 -5.09 4.37 -14.44
N ASP A 443 -4.24 3.63 -13.75
CA ASP A 443 -4.04 2.18 -13.95
C ASP A 443 -5.40 1.42 -13.91
N PRO A 444 -5.76 0.66 -14.97
CA PRO A 444 -6.98 -0.15 -15.03
C PRO A 444 -7.12 -1.19 -13.90
N GLY A 445 -6.03 -1.56 -13.24
CA GLY A 445 -6.05 -2.48 -12.10
C GLY A 445 -6.49 -1.84 -10.78
N LEU A 446 -6.63 -0.51 -10.71
CA LEU A 446 -7.05 0.18 -9.50
C LEU A 446 -8.56 0.07 -9.26
N ASN A 447 -8.93 -0.08 -7.99
CA ASN A 447 -10.32 -0.11 -7.57
C ASN A 447 -10.95 1.30 -7.61
N PRO A 448 -11.94 1.57 -8.48
CA PRO A 448 -12.58 2.88 -8.62
C PRO A 448 -13.61 3.18 -7.51
N MET A 449 -13.89 2.25 -6.59
CA MET A 449 -14.90 2.42 -5.53
C MET A 449 -14.55 3.51 -4.51
N GLY A 450 -13.32 4.02 -4.52
CA GLY A 450 -12.96 5.23 -3.77
C GLY A 450 -13.56 6.49 -4.35
N GLU A 451 -13.95 6.50 -5.63
CA GLU A 451 -14.50 7.65 -6.35
C GLU A 451 -16.03 7.63 -6.41
N PRO A 452 -16.68 8.82 -6.41
CA PRO A 452 -18.12 8.90 -6.43
C PRO A 452 -18.69 8.55 -7.81
N MET A 453 -19.83 7.86 -7.81
CA MET A 453 -20.57 7.56 -9.05
C MET A 453 -21.11 8.84 -9.72
N PRO A 454 -21.12 8.89 -11.07
CA PRO A 454 -20.43 7.97 -11.99
C PRO A 454 -18.90 8.09 -11.92
N ASN A 455 -18.19 6.96 -11.91
CA ASN A 455 -16.73 6.88 -11.80
C ASN A 455 -16.07 6.08 -12.96
N GLY A 456 -16.81 5.87 -14.05
CA GLY A 456 -16.30 5.25 -15.28
C GLY A 456 -15.73 3.83 -15.15
N ALA A 457 -15.87 3.19 -13.98
CA ALA A 457 -15.16 1.98 -13.59
C ALA A 457 -13.62 2.07 -13.67
N ARG A 458 -13.04 3.27 -13.61
CA ARG A 458 -11.59 3.48 -13.65
C ARG A 458 -11.21 4.74 -12.89
N VAL A 459 -10.15 4.65 -12.09
CA VAL A 459 -9.69 5.76 -11.25
C VAL A 459 -9.20 6.95 -12.11
N ASN A 460 -9.42 8.16 -11.61
CA ASN A 460 -8.86 9.40 -12.15
C ASN A 460 -7.36 9.51 -11.84
N MET A 461 -6.58 10.12 -12.74
CA MET A 461 -5.20 10.49 -12.44
C MET A 461 -5.13 11.68 -11.46
N GLY A 462 -4.04 11.78 -10.71
CA GLY A 462 -3.71 12.93 -9.87
C GLY A 462 -4.14 12.82 -8.41
N ALA A 463 -3.95 13.91 -7.67
CA ALA A 463 -4.11 13.99 -6.21
C ALA A 463 -5.48 13.54 -5.68
N HIS A 464 -6.54 13.81 -6.43
CA HIS A 464 -7.92 13.47 -6.06
C HIS A 464 -8.35 12.09 -6.56
N GLY A 465 -7.50 11.38 -7.32
CA GLY A 465 -7.80 10.03 -7.79
C GLY A 465 -7.98 9.04 -6.65
N ALA A 466 -8.94 8.14 -6.79
CA ALA A 466 -9.33 7.15 -5.78
C ALA A 466 -9.81 7.76 -4.45
N THR A 467 -10.28 9.01 -4.45
CA THR A 467 -10.88 9.67 -3.27
C THR A 467 -12.35 9.99 -3.50
N ALA A 468 -13.10 10.19 -2.40
CA ALA A 468 -14.53 10.51 -2.47
C ALA A 468 -14.81 11.90 -3.07
N GLN A 469 -13.76 12.70 -3.28
CA GLN A 469 -13.77 14.05 -3.83
C GLN A 469 -13.31 14.06 -5.30
N ALA A 470 -12.97 12.90 -5.87
CA ALA A 470 -12.66 12.74 -7.28
C ALA A 470 -13.79 13.29 -8.18
N SER A 471 -13.41 13.96 -9.27
CA SER A 471 -14.38 14.43 -10.27
C SER A 471 -15.10 13.26 -10.93
N ARG A 472 -16.39 13.43 -11.18
CA ARG A 472 -17.24 12.37 -11.73
C ARG A 472 -17.01 12.19 -13.22
N SER A 473 -17.15 10.96 -13.68
CA SER A 473 -17.01 10.57 -15.06
C SER A 473 -18.30 10.86 -15.85
N PRO A 474 -18.24 11.03 -17.17
CA PRO A 474 -19.40 10.91 -18.03
C PRO A 474 -20.15 9.60 -17.73
N TRP A 475 -21.49 9.64 -17.67
CA TRP A 475 -22.28 8.45 -17.33
C TRP A 475 -21.92 7.29 -18.27
N PRO A 476 -21.31 6.19 -17.77
CA PRO A 476 -20.72 5.16 -18.63
C PRO A 476 -21.78 4.35 -19.39
N LEU A 477 -22.99 4.28 -18.84
CA LEU A 477 -24.12 3.56 -19.38
C LEU A 477 -25.01 4.54 -20.17
N LYS A 478 -24.64 4.88 -21.41
CA LYS A 478 -25.46 5.78 -22.26
C LYS A 478 -26.93 5.35 -22.40
N SER A 479 -27.23 4.09 -22.14
CA SER A 479 -28.57 3.50 -22.19
C SER A 479 -29.31 3.51 -20.84
N ASP A 480 -28.63 3.84 -19.74
CA ASP A 480 -29.24 4.10 -18.43
C ASP A 480 -29.56 5.60 -18.40
N VAL A 481 -30.81 5.92 -18.72
CA VAL A 481 -31.29 7.30 -18.89
C VAL A 481 -31.92 7.86 -17.63
N ASN A 482 -32.14 7.03 -16.60
CA ASN A 482 -32.59 7.48 -15.29
C ASN A 482 -31.42 7.67 -14.30
N HIS A 483 -30.22 7.25 -14.68
CA HIS A 483 -28.97 7.32 -13.92
C HIS A 483 -29.03 6.57 -12.57
N ASP A 484 -29.73 5.44 -12.52
CA ASP A 484 -29.84 4.60 -11.31
C ASP A 484 -28.71 3.56 -11.16
N GLY A 485 -27.84 3.46 -12.19
CA GLY A 485 -26.70 2.56 -12.23
C GLY A 485 -27.00 1.20 -12.86
N ILE A 486 -28.23 0.98 -13.35
CA ILE A 486 -28.71 -0.30 -13.87
C ILE A 486 -29.48 -0.07 -15.17
N VAL A 487 -28.91 -0.44 -16.33
CA VAL A 487 -29.67 -0.46 -17.60
C VAL A 487 -30.78 -1.49 -17.53
N ASN A 488 -32.03 -1.05 -17.41
CA ASN A 488 -33.19 -1.92 -17.26
C ASN A 488 -34.42 -1.45 -18.09
N ILE A 489 -35.59 -2.04 -17.84
CA ILE A 489 -36.82 -1.73 -18.59
C ILE A 489 -37.28 -0.28 -18.37
N ASP A 490 -37.00 0.30 -17.20
CA ASP A 490 -37.39 1.66 -16.83
C ASP A 490 -36.63 2.69 -17.68
N ASP A 491 -35.37 2.41 -18.02
CA ASP A 491 -34.61 3.20 -18.98
C ASP A 491 -35.20 3.15 -20.39
N LEU A 492 -35.56 1.95 -20.83
CA LEU A 492 -36.19 1.76 -22.13
C LEU A 492 -37.52 2.53 -22.21
N MET A 493 -38.29 2.54 -21.12
CA MET A 493 -39.54 3.30 -20.99
C MET A 493 -39.31 4.80 -21.10
N ILE A 494 -38.34 5.36 -20.39
CA ILE A 494 -37.99 6.79 -20.48
C ILE A 494 -37.53 7.16 -21.91
N LEU A 495 -36.76 6.27 -22.55
CA LEU A 495 -36.28 6.47 -23.91
C LEU A 495 -37.43 6.40 -24.93
N THR A 496 -38.39 5.49 -24.77
CA THR A 496 -39.59 5.41 -25.61
C THR A 496 -40.55 6.57 -25.40
N GLU A 497 -40.73 7.04 -24.16
CA GLU A 497 -41.52 8.23 -23.86
C GLU A 497 -40.92 9.48 -24.53
N LYS A 498 -39.61 9.71 -24.36
CA LYS A 498 -38.92 10.85 -25.02
C LYS A 498 -38.96 10.75 -26.55
N TRP A 499 -38.92 9.54 -27.11
CA TRP A 499 -39.04 9.31 -28.55
C TRP A 499 -40.44 9.61 -29.09
N LEU A 500 -41.49 9.28 -28.34
CA LEU A 500 -42.89 9.53 -28.72
C LEU A 500 -43.29 11.01 -28.59
N TYR A 501 -42.65 11.78 -27.71
CA TYR A 501 -42.97 13.20 -27.50
C TYR A 501 -42.23 14.19 -28.41
N ASN A 502 -41.16 13.78 -29.11
CA ASN A 502 -40.39 14.66 -30.00
C ASN A 502 -40.91 14.76 -31.45
N GLN A 503 -42.19 14.44 -31.71
CA GLN A 503 -42.85 14.69 -33.00
C GLN A 503 -43.72 15.97 -33.04
N GLY A 504 -43.46 16.95 -32.17
CA GLY A 504 -44.19 18.22 -32.22
C GLY A 504 -43.50 19.39 -31.52
N ASN A 505 -42.55 20.02 -32.21
CA ASN A 505 -42.45 21.49 -32.39
C ASN A 505 -41.32 21.85 -33.36
#